data_AF-A0A4R5KB65-F1
#
_entry.id   AF-A0A4R5KB65-F1
#
_cell.length_a   1.000
_cell.length_b   1.000
_cell.length_c   1.000
_cell.angle_alpha   90.00
_cell.angle_beta   90.00
_cell.angle_gamma   90.00
#
_symmetry.space_group_name_H-M   'P 1'
#
loop_
_entity.id
_entity.type
_entity.pdbx_description
1 polymer ?
#
loop_
_entity_poly.entity_id
_entity_poly.type
_entity_poly.pdbx_seq_one_letter_code
_entity_poly.pdbx_strand_id
1 'polypeptide(L)'
;MEALAMEKLDIMNASKRLDVKNACIDQSRFVCVGAERLYFENVSLAGTKITDANMSDLEIDGAQLGGAFIHNIGLPPEGHPAYTPGAEQRPLRFESCDLRGSRIERCDLSRVEIADCELSGMTINGIPVEELLKSYFEK
;
A
#
# COMPACT_ATOMS: atom_id res chain seq x y z
N MET A 1 27.40 -25.14 -2.96
CA MET A 1 26.00 -25.03 -2.52
C MET A 1 25.17 -25.16 -3.77
N GLU A 2 24.50 -26.29 -3.99
CA GLU A 2 23.65 -26.47 -5.17
C GLU A 2 22.47 -25.52 -5.08
N ALA A 3 22.22 -24.75 -6.14
CA ALA A 3 20.98 -24.01 -6.27
C ALA A 3 19.85 -25.05 -6.35
N LEU A 4 18.93 -25.02 -5.39
CA LEU A 4 17.72 -25.83 -5.45
C LEU A 4 16.98 -25.51 -6.75
N ALA A 5 16.70 -26.54 -7.55
CA ALA A 5 15.91 -26.40 -8.76
C ALA A 5 14.49 -25.95 -8.39
N MET A 6 13.96 -24.94 -9.09
CA MET A 6 12.61 -24.44 -8.85
C MET A 6 11.59 -25.46 -9.39
N GLU A 7 10.76 -26.00 -8.49
CA GLU A 7 9.59 -26.80 -8.88
C GLU A 7 8.40 -25.87 -9.15
N LYS A 8 7.84 -25.93 -10.36
CA LYS A 8 6.75 -25.06 -10.80
C LYS A 8 5.40 -25.76 -10.62
N LEU A 9 4.47 -25.15 -9.89
CA LEU A 9 3.07 -25.57 -9.84
C LEU A 9 2.25 -24.77 -10.86
N ASP A 10 1.75 -25.43 -11.90
CA ASP A 10 0.88 -24.82 -12.91
C ASP A 10 -0.61 -25.08 -12.60
N ILE A 11 -1.38 -23.99 -12.46
CA ILE A 11 -2.85 -24.04 -12.37
C ILE A 11 -3.40 -23.27 -13.57
N MET A 12 -3.82 -23.98 -14.61
CA MET A 12 -4.32 -23.39 -15.85
C MET A 12 -5.75 -23.82 -16.13
N ASN A 13 -6.61 -22.88 -16.55
CA ASN A 13 -8.01 -23.14 -16.95
C ASN A 13 -8.81 -23.96 -15.93
N ALA A 14 -8.61 -23.70 -14.64
CA ALA A 14 -9.21 -24.49 -13.57
C ALA A 14 -9.83 -23.60 -12.50
N SER A 15 -11.01 -23.98 -12.01
CA SER A 15 -11.52 -23.49 -10.74
C SER A 15 -10.88 -24.32 -9.63
N LYS A 16 -9.95 -23.73 -8.87
CA LYS A 16 -9.32 -24.36 -7.72
C LYS A 16 -9.72 -23.59 -6.46
N ARG A 17 -10.05 -24.33 -5.42
CA ARG A 17 -10.25 -23.79 -4.07
C ARG A 17 -9.21 -24.45 -3.17
N LEU A 18 -8.39 -23.64 -2.50
CA LEU A 18 -7.59 -24.13 -1.40
C LEU A 18 -8.50 -24.23 -0.17
N ASP A 19 -9.11 -25.39 0.05
CA ASP A 19 -9.95 -25.66 1.22
C ASP A 19 -9.09 -26.25 2.34
N VAL A 20 -8.81 -25.44 3.37
CA VAL A 20 -8.17 -25.91 4.61
C VAL A 20 -9.27 -25.99 5.67
N LYS A 21 -9.88 -27.17 5.83
CA LYS A 21 -11.05 -27.39 6.69
C LYS A 21 -10.75 -28.42 7.79
N ASN A 22 -11.25 -28.18 9.01
CA ASN A 22 -10.98 -29.00 10.21
C ASN A 22 -9.48 -29.21 10.49
N ALA A 23 -8.64 -28.29 10.05
CA ALA A 23 -7.20 -28.37 10.24
C ALA A 23 -6.81 -27.44 11.39
N CYS A 24 -6.01 -27.97 12.33
CA CYS A 24 -5.25 -27.15 13.25
C CYS A 24 -3.94 -26.78 12.56
N ILE A 25 -3.73 -25.49 12.30
CA ILE A 25 -2.52 -24.94 11.68
C ILE A 25 -1.68 -24.15 12.69
N ASP A 26 -1.89 -24.37 13.98
CA ASP A 26 -1.18 -23.66 15.03
C ASP A 26 0.33 -23.89 14.92
N GLN A 27 1.11 -22.84 15.17
CA GLN A 27 2.57 -22.79 14.99
C GLN A 27 3.06 -22.92 13.53
N SER A 28 2.18 -22.82 12.53
CA SER A 28 2.62 -22.74 11.12
C SER A 28 3.46 -21.47 10.89
N ARG A 29 4.61 -21.65 10.24
CA ARG A 29 5.60 -20.59 9.98
C ARG A 29 6.01 -20.60 8.52
N PHE A 30 5.72 -19.52 7.80
CA PHE A 30 6.22 -19.27 6.45
C PHE A 30 7.51 -18.44 6.55
N VAL A 31 8.63 -19.09 6.87
CA VAL A 31 9.93 -18.44 7.07
C VAL A 31 10.78 -18.64 5.81
N CYS A 32 11.39 -17.56 5.31
CA CYS A 32 12.15 -17.53 4.05
C CYS A 32 11.31 -17.87 2.81
N VAL A 33 10.02 -17.49 2.80
CA VAL A 33 9.19 -17.55 1.58
C VAL A 33 9.44 -16.30 0.74
N GLY A 34 9.99 -16.49 -0.46
CA GLY A 34 10.09 -15.42 -1.46
C GLY A 34 8.77 -15.27 -2.22
N ALA A 35 7.97 -14.28 -1.84
CA ALA A 35 6.75 -13.86 -2.56
C ALA A 35 6.96 -12.57 -3.37
N GLU A 36 8.21 -12.25 -3.68
CA GLU A 36 8.59 -11.09 -4.50
C GLU A 36 8.21 -11.35 -5.96
N ARG A 37 7.81 -10.27 -6.66
CA ARG A 37 7.44 -10.32 -8.09
C ARG A 37 6.22 -11.19 -8.40
N LEU A 38 5.29 -11.34 -7.46
CA LEU A 38 3.95 -11.83 -7.78
C LEU A 38 3.29 -10.84 -8.74
N TYR A 39 2.92 -11.31 -9.93
CA TYR A 39 2.22 -10.53 -10.94
C TYR A 39 0.74 -10.90 -10.92
N PHE A 40 -0.12 -9.92 -10.66
CA PHE A 40 -1.57 -10.08 -10.67
C PHE A 40 -2.14 -9.22 -11.80
N GLU A 41 -2.66 -9.86 -12.84
CA GLU A 41 -3.36 -9.20 -13.94
C GLU A 41 -4.79 -9.75 -13.99
N ASN A 42 -5.80 -8.88 -14.03
CA ASN A 42 -7.22 -9.25 -14.06
C ASN A 42 -7.70 -10.11 -12.87
N VAL A 43 -7.19 -9.85 -11.66
CA VAL A 43 -7.57 -10.54 -10.41
C VAL A 43 -8.41 -9.61 -9.51
N SER A 44 -9.45 -10.15 -8.86
CA SER A 44 -10.17 -9.43 -7.79
C SER A 44 -9.58 -9.79 -6.42
N LEU A 45 -9.13 -8.76 -5.70
CA LEU A 45 -8.65 -8.87 -4.31
C LEU A 45 -9.64 -8.24 -3.30
N ALA A 46 -10.88 -7.97 -3.73
CA ALA A 46 -11.88 -7.30 -2.90
C ALA A 46 -12.08 -8.03 -1.55
N GLY A 47 -11.99 -7.27 -0.46
CA GLY A 47 -12.13 -7.79 0.90
C GLY A 47 -10.86 -8.43 1.49
N THR A 48 -9.75 -8.48 0.75
CA THR A 48 -8.46 -8.94 1.28
C THR A 48 -7.90 -7.95 2.30
N LYS A 49 -7.40 -8.45 3.44
CA LYS A 49 -6.69 -7.66 4.46
C LYS A 49 -5.22 -8.05 4.46
N ILE A 50 -4.33 -7.06 4.38
CA ILE A 50 -2.88 -7.23 4.50
C ILE A 50 -2.45 -6.58 5.80
N THR A 51 -1.79 -7.33 6.68
CA THR A 51 -1.26 -6.85 7.98
C THR A 51 0.18 -7.31 8.16
N ASP A 52 1.03 -6.44 8.68
CA ASP A 52 2.44 -6.73 9.00
C ASP A 52 3.25 -7.25 7.80
N ALA A 53 2.93 -6.76 6.60
CA ALA A 53 3.62 -7.12 5.36
C ALA A 53 4.56 -6.00 4.90
N ASN A 54 5.71 -6.39 4.34
CA ASN A 54 6.56 -5.46 3.59
C ASN A 54 5.99 -5.27 2.18
N MET A 55 5.47 -4.09 1.89
CA MET A 55 4.93 -3.70 0.57
C MET A 55 5.82 -2.68 -0.14
N SER A 56 7.12 -2.64 0.19
CA SER A 56 8.07 -1.76 -0.49
C SER A 56 8.07 -2.06 -1.99
N ASP A 57 8.10 -1.02 -2.81
CA ASP A 57 8.10 -1.10 -4.27
C ASP A 57 6.83 -1.76 -4.87
N LEU A 58 5.72 -1.79 -4.11
CA LEU A 58 4.40 -2.16 -4.64
C LEU A 58 3.93 -1.15 -5.68
N GLU A 59 3.58 -1.64 -6.87
CA GLU A 59 2.89 -0.89 -7.92
C GLU A 59 1.42 -1.34 -7.99
N ILE A 60 0.51 -0.35 -8.02
CA ILE A 60 -0.91 -0.57 -8.26
C ILE A 60 -1.30 0.30 -9.46
N ASP A 61 -1.41 -0.33 -10.63
CA ASP A 61 -1.80 0.34 -11.88
C ASP A 61 -3.18 -0.16 -12.35
N GLY A 62 -4.03 0.76 -12.81
CA GLY A 62 -5.37 0.45 -13.33
C GLY A 62 -6.39 -0.14 -12.35
N ALA A 63 -6.15 -0.06 -11.03
CA ALA A 63 -7.02 -0.70 -10.02
C ALA A 63 -8.13 0.21 -9.48
N GLN A 64 -9.30 -0.36 -9.17
CA GLN A 64 -10.36 0.31 -8.42
C GLN A 64 -10.08 0.25 -6.91
N LEU A 65 -9.66 1.39 -6.33
CA LEU A 65 -9.35 1.52 -4.89
C LEU A 65 -10.43 2.24 -4.07
N GLY A 66 -11.61 2.49 -4.65
CA GLY A 66 -12.71 3.16 -3.95
C GLY A 66 -13.07 2.46 -2.63
N GLY A 67 -12.95 3.19 -1.51
CA GLY A 67 -13.22 2.66 -0.17
C GLY A 67 -12.04 1.92 0.49
N ALA A 68 -10.86 1.86 -0.15
CA ALA A 68 -9.67 1.30 0.48
C ALA A 68 -9.30 2.10 1.74
N PHE A 69 -9.01 1.39 2.83
CA PHE A 69 -8.56 1.98 4.09
C PHE A 69 -7.09 1.61 4.31
N ILE A 70 -6.20 2.56 4.01
CA ILE A 70 -4.75 2.40 4.11
C ILE A 70 -4.30 3.17 5.36
N HIS A 71 -3.83 2.46 6.38
CA HIS A 71 -3.48 3.05 7.66
C HIS A 71 -2.26 2.37 8.28
N ASN A 72 -1.57 3.08 9.20
CA ASN A 72 -0.35 2.61 9.86
C ASN A 72 0.78 2.23 8.88
N ILE A 73 0.93 3.00 7.80
CA ILE A 73 1.99 2.81 6.82
C ILE A 73 3.25 3.55 7.28
N GLY A 74 4.38 2.84 7.35
CA GLY A 74 5.67 3.38 7.73
C GLY A 74 6.72 2.28 7.90
N LEU A 75 7.93 2.67 8.29
CA LEU A 75 8.99 1.73 8.63
C LEU A 75 8.62 0.93 9.90
N PRO A 76 9.17 -0.28 10.07
CA PRO A 76 8.98 -1.03 11.30
C PRO A 76 9.39 -0.22 12.52
N PRO A 77 8.62 -0.23 13.63
CA PRO A 77 8.97 0.52 14.83
C PRO A 77 10.16 -0.11 15.57
N GLU A 78 10.79 0.66 16.46
CA GLU A 78 11.87 0.16 17.33
C GLU A 78 11.42 -1.10 18.09
N GLY A 79 12.27 -2.13 18.10
CA GLY A 79 11.97 -3.45 18.68
C GLY A 79 11.37 -4.47 17.70
N HIS A 80 10.99 -4.07 16.48
CA HIS A 80 10.58 -5.02 15.45
C HIS A 80 11.81 -5.74 14.84
N PRO A 81 11.75 -7.04 14.48
CA PRO A 81 12.89 -7.77 13.90
C PRO A 81 13.47 -7.17 12.61
N ALA A 82 12.66 -6.40 11.87
CA ALA A 82 13.06 -5.68 10.66
C ALA A 82 13.36 -4.19 10.88
N TYR A 83 13.41 -3.73 12.14
CA TYR A 83 13.77 -2.34 12.46
C TYR A 83 15.22 -2.07 12.08
N THR A 84 15.44 -0.97 11.37
CA THR A 84 16.78 -0.49 11.03
C THR A 84 16.93 0.94 11.55
N PRO A 85 17.81 1.19 12.55
CA PRO A 85 18.04 2.53 13.07
C PRO A 85 18.49 3.49 11.97
N GLY A 86 17.86 4.67 11.91
CA GLY A 86 18.18 5.69 10.92
C GLY A 86 17.73 5.39 9.49
N ALA A 87 16.96 4.32 9.26
CA ALA A 87 16.32 4.12 7.97
C ALA A 87 15.30 5.23 7.70
N GLU A 88 15.24 5.66 6.44
CA GLU A 88 14.26 6.64 5.97
C GLU A 88 13.21 5.94 5.09
N GLN A 89 11.95 6.28 5.33
CA GLN A 89 10.84 5.81 4.49
C GLN A 89 10.99 6.42 3.10
N ARG A 90 10.94 5.60 2.05
CA ARG A 90 10.83 6.10 0.68
C ARG A 90 9.48 6.81 0.51
N PRO A 91 9.42 7.93 -0.23
CA PRO A 91 8.17 8.68 -0.40
C PRO A 91 7.11 7.85 -1.12
N LEU A 92 5.85 8.06 -0.76
CA LEU A 92 4.71 7.56 -1.53
C LEU A 92 4.47 8.46 -2.74
N ARG A 93 4.09 7.87 -3.88
CA ARG A 93 3.71 8.61 -5.09
C ARG A 93 2.30 8.22 -5.50
N PHE A 94 1.46 9.24 -5.70
CA PHE A 94 0.14 9.09 -6.31
C PHE A 94 0.14 9.93 -7.58
N GLU A 95 -0.10 9.29 -8.73
CA GLU A 95 -0.09 9.93 -10.04
C GLU A 95 -1.39 9.58 -10.76
N SER A 96 -2.05 10.57 -11.35
CA SER A 96 -3.31 10.39 -12.10
C SER A 96 -4.42 9.65 -11.34
N CYS A 97 -4.48 9.81 -10.00
CA CYS A 97 -5.47 9.17 -9.15
C CYS A 97 -6.66 10.10 -8.87
N ASP A 98 -7.88 9.55 -8.88
CA ASP A 98 -9.06 10.25 -8.36
C ASP A 98 -9.15 10.06 -6.84
N LEU A 99 -8.81 11.10 -6.09
CA LEU A 99 -8.83 11.13 -4.63
C LEU A 99 -10.00 11.94 -4.04
N ARG A 100 -11.01 12.30 -4.85
CA ARG A 100 -12.13 13.15 -4.40
C ARG A 100 -12.83 12.56 -3.17
N GLY A 101 -13.10 13.41 -2.18
CA GLY A 101 -13.74 13.02 -0.93
C GLY A 101 -12.87 12.20 0.03
N SER A 102 -11.60 11.94 -0.31
CA SER A 102 -10.64 11.26 0.57
C SER A 102 -10.23 12.14 1.74
N ARG A 103 -9.74 11.52 2.81
CA ARG A 103 -9.18 12.21 3.97
C ARG A 103 -7.79 11.70 4.28
N ILE A 104 -6.89 12.64 4.56
CA ILE A 104 -5.54 12.36 5.02
C ILE A 104 -5.45 12.92 6.44
N GLU A 105 -5.48 12.04 7.43
CA GLU A 105 -5.58 12.41 8.84
C GLU A 105 -4.43 11.79 9.64
N ARG A 106 -3.82 12.57 10.53
CA ARG A 106 -2.71 12.11 11.42
C ARG A 106 -1.51 11.52 10.65
N CYS A 107 -1.24 12.04 9.47
CA CYS A 107 -0.06 11.69 8.67
C CYS A 107 1.02 12.77 8.83
N ASP A 108 2.29 12.35 8.77
CA ASP A 108 3.38 13.28 8.49
C ASP A 108 3.32 13.64 7.00
N LEU A 109 3.01 14.90 6.71
CA LEU A 109 2.94 15.45 5.34
C LEU A 109 4.15 16.35 5.04
N SER A 110 5.19 16.29 5.86
CA SER A 110 6.43 17.02 5.57
C SER A 110 6.99 16.58 4.22
N ARG A 111 7.40 17.57 3.42
CA ARG A 111 7.95 17.38 2.06
C ARG A 111 6.99 16.73 1.06
N VAL A 112 5.68 16.66 1.35
CA VAL A 112 4.68 16.29 0.36
C VAL A 112 4.52 17.44 -0.64
N GLU A 113 4.56 17.10 -1.92
CA GLU A 113 4.27 18.01 -3.03
C GLU A 113 2.90 17.68 -3.62
N ILE A 114 2.09 18.72 -3.85
CA ILE A 114 0.84 18.64 -4.62
C ILE A 114 1.05 19.50 -5.86
N ALA A 115 1.27 18.84 -7.00
CA ALA A 115 1.55 19.49 -8.28
C ALA A 115 0.56 19.00 -9.33
N ASP A 116 0.17 19.90 -10.25
CA ASP A 116 -0.71 19.61 -11.39
C ASP A 116 -2.02 18.88 -11.02
N CYS A 117 -2.57 19.21 -9.85
CA CYS A 117 -3.82 18.65 -9.32
C CYS A 117 -4.97 19.65 -9.37
N GLU A 118 -6.20 19.15 -9.52
CA GLU A 118 -7.41 19.92 -9.23
C GLU A 118 -7.56 20.09 -7.71
N LEU A 119 -7.64 21.34 -7.25
CA LEU A 119 -7.65 21.69 -5.81
C LEU A 119 -9.01 22.22 -5.33
N SER A 120 -10.00 22.37 -6.22
CA SER A 120 -11.31 22.90 -5.87
C SER A 120 -11.97 22.08 -4.74
N GLY A 121 -12.41 22.79 -3.70
CA GLY A 121 -13.00 22.17 -2.51
C GLY A 121 -12.01 21.47 -1.57
N MET A 122 -10.71 21.46 -1.87
CA MET A 122 -9.69 20.92 -0.94
C MET A 122 -9.58 21.81 0.31
N THR A 123 -9.44 21.17 1.48
CA THR A 123 -9.24 21.88 2.75
C THR A 123 -8.01 21.38 3.50
N ILE A 124 -7.29 22.29 4.16
CA ILE A 124 -6.24 21.98 5.14
C ILE A 124 -6.75 22.42 6.51
N ASN A 125 -6.93 21.47 7.44
CA ASN A 125 -7.51 21.73 8.78
C ASN A 125 -8.86 22.48 8.71
N GLY A 126 -9.68 22.16 7.71
CA GLY A 126 -10.98 22.80 7.47
C GLY A 126 -10.92 24.16 6.77
N ILE A 127 -9.72 24.67 6.44
CA ILE A 127 -9.55 25.93 5.72
C ILE A 127 -9.48 25.64 4.21
N PRO A 128 -10.30 26.28 3.36
CA PRO A 128 -10.22 26.09 1.91
C PRO A 128 -8.86 26.48 1.35
N VAL A 129 -8.26 25.61 0.53
CA VAL A 129 -6.93 25.88 -0.05
C VAL A 129 -6.96 27.01 -1.07
N GLU A 130 -8.07 27.20 -1.78
CA GLU A 130 -8.27 28.34 -2.67
C GLU A 130 -8.16 29.68 -1.92
N GLU A 131 -8.66 29.77 -0.69
CA GLU A 131 -8.53 30.96 0.16
C GLU A 131 -7.09 31.17 0.65
N LEU A 132 -6.39 30.09 1.02
CA LEU A 132 -4.98 30.14 1.42
C LEU A 132 -4.10 30.66 0.28
N LEU A 133 -4.29 30.14 -0.93
CA LEU A 133 -3.55 30.54 -2.12
C LEU A 133 -3.85 32.01 -2.47
N LYS A 134 -5.12 32.40 -2.47
CA LYS A 134 -5.53 33.78 -2.70
C LYS A 134 -4.83 34.73 -1.70
N SER A 135 -4.86 34.40 -0.41
CA SER A 135 -4.21 35.21 0.62
C SER A 135 -2.67 35.31 0.46
N TYR A 136 -2.03 34.29 -0.10
CA TYR A 136 -0.59 34.31 -0.38
C TYR A 136 -0.24 35.23 -1.55
N PHE A 137 -1.03 35.20 -2.62
CA PHE A 137 -0.79 36.02 -3.82
C PHE A 137 -1.31 37.46 -3.72
N GLU A 138 -2.22 37.74 -2.78
CA GLU A 138 -2.72 39.10 -2.51
C GLU A 138 -1.85 39.91 -1.52
N LYS A 139 -0.76 39.33 -1.03
CA LYS A 139 0.30 40.02 -0.25
C LYS A 139 1.39 40.56 -1.17
#